data_AF-A0AAD4BBP3-F1
#
_entry.id   AF-A0AAD4BBP3-F1
#
_cell.length_a   1.000
_cell.length_b   1.000
_cell.length_c   1.000
_cell.angle_alpha   90.00
_cell.angle_beta   90.00
_cell.angle_gamma   90.00
#
_symmetry.space_group_name_H-M   'P 1'
#
loop_
_entity.id
_entity.type
_entity.pdbx_description
1 polymer ?
#
loop_
_entity_poly.entity_id
_entity_poly.type
_entity_poly.pdbx_seq_one_letter_code
_entity_poly.pdbx_strand_id
1 'polypeptide(L)'
;MEDCSIFSFVVDTYEEKIPRNDKVVSNVNEGTSQQPSRIQRGRVPNKRSHYLSAHPKHETHRRVIRPPGHSTLPNIVGPFFPNAKEESTEDLYRASILALLHPWRSLEDIKSQQDTFLTAFNNFMEKASPADLDVICGIQYYYDCRNAA
;
A
#
# COMPACT_ATOMS: atom_id res chain seq x y z
N MET A 1 6.18 5.73 6.90
CA MET A 1 5.41 5.35 5.70
C MET A 1 3.98 5.26 6.16
N GLU A 2 3.36 6.42 6.28
CA GLU A 2 2.24 6.60 7.20
C GLU A 2 0.88 6.73 6.49
N ASP A 3 0.89 7.04 5.19
CA ASP A 3 -0.30 7.37 4.40
C ASP A 3 -0.37 6.61 3.07
N CYS A 4 0.13 5.36 3.02
CA CYS A 4 0.02 4.53 1.81
C CYS A 4 -1.17 3.56 1.90
N SER A 5 -1.85 3.33 0.78
CA SER A 5 -2.82 2.25 0.64
C SER A 5 -2.16 0.89 0.74
N ILE A 6 -2.95 -0.16 0.98
CA ILE A 6 -2.41 -1.54 1.00
C ILE A 6 -1.83 -1.92 -0.36
N PHE A 7 -2.43 -1.44 -1.46
CA PHE A 7 -1.91 -1.67 -2.80
C PHE A 7 -0.51 -1.06 -2.97
N SER A 8 -0.34 0.23 -2.71
CA SER A 8 0.97 0.89 -2.77
C SER A 8 1.98 0.27 -1.81
N PHE A 9 1.54 -0.12 -0.60
CA PHE A 9 2.41 -0.81 0.35
C PHE A 9 2.98 -2.13 -0.23
N VAL A 10 2.16 -2.92 -0.90
CA VAL A 10 2.59 -4.20 -1.50
C VAL A 10 3.43 -3.99 -2.76
N VAL A 11 3.02 -3.06 -3.62
CA VAL A 11 3.66 -2.80 -4.91
C VAL A 11 4.99 -2.08 -4.73
N ASP A 12 5.00 -0.98 -3.97
CA ASP A 12 6.15 -0.07 -3.87
C ASP A 12 7.18 -0.52 -2.85
N THR A 13 6.92 -1.58 -2.09
CA THR A 13 7.85 -2.02 -1.05
C THR A 13 7.99 -3.54 -0.98
N TYR A 14 9.07 -4.01 -0.37
CA TYR A 14 9.26 -5.44 -0.08
C TYR A 14 9.88 -5.64 1.29
N GLU A 15 9.67 -6.82 1.87
CA GLU A 15 10.20 -7.17 3.18
C GLU A 15 11.64 -7.71 3.03
N GLU A 16 12.54 -7.22 3.87
CA GLU A 16 13.94 -7.65 3.97
C GLU A 16 14.25 -8.00 5.43
N LYS A 17 15.04 -9.05 5.67
CA LYS A 17 15.57 -9.38 7.01
C LYS A 17 16.64 -8.37 7.42
N ILE A 18 16.60 -7.92 8.67
CA ILE A 18 17.62 -7.02 9.22
C ILE A 18 18.92 -7.81 9.41
N PRO A 19 20.04 -7.41 8.78
CA PRO A 19 21.33 -8.07 8.97
C PRO A 19 21.77 -7.98 10.44
N ARG A 20 22.45 -9.02 10.96
CA ARG A 20 22.91 -9.03 12.37
C ARG A 20 23.82 -7.85 12.73
N ASN A 21 24.60 -7.33 11.76
CA ASN A 21 25.48 -6.17 11.96
C ASN A 21 24.73 -4.83 12.07
N ASP A 22 23.53 -4.71 11.48
CA ASP A 22 22.74 -3.46 11.51
C ASP A 22 22.01 -3.28 12.85
N LYS A 23 21.83 -4.36 13.64
CA LYS A 23 21.09 -4.32 14.91
C LYS A 23 21.71 -3.41 15.98
N VAL A 24 23.00 -3.07 15.85
CA VAL A 24 23.72 -2.21 16.80
C VAL A 24 23.43 -0.73 16.57
N VAL A 25 22.93 -0.35 15.38
CA VAL A 25 22.76 1.06 14.98
C VAL A 25 21.36 1.60 15.28
N SER A 26 20.40 0.74 15.62
CA SER A 26 18.98 1.11 15.83
C SER A 26 18.67 1.89 17.12
N ASN A 27 19.66 2.19 17.95
CA ASN A 27 19.49 2.97 19.19
C ASN A 27 19.77 4.47 19.06
N VAL A 28 19.96 5.01 17.85
CA VAL A 28 20.13 6.45 17.65
C VAL A 28 18.85 7.05 17.07
N ASN A 29 18.14 7.76 17.94
CA ASN A 29 16.95 8.55 17.67
C ASN A 29 17.03 9.32 16.35
N GLU A 30 15.86 9.42 15.70
CA GLU A 30 15.55 10.41 14.68
C GLU A 30 16.00 11.81 15.13
N GLY A 31 17.10 12.27 14.56
CA GLY A 31 17.69 13.55 14.86
C GLY A 31 18.66 13.90 13.74
N THR A 32 18.22 14.79 12.86
CA THR A 32 19.00 15.43 11.79
C THR A 32 20.47 15.60 12.18
N SER A 33 21.37 14.91 11.49
CA SER A 33 22.80 15.16 11.61
C SER A 33 23.47 14.93 10.26
N GLN A 34 23.68 16.03 9.56
CA GLN A 34 24.58 16.12 8.42
C GLN A 34 25.99 15.77 8.92
N GLN A 35 26.50 14.60 8.52
CA GLN A 35 27.92 14.27 8.63
C GLN A 35 28.50 14.06 7.22
N PRO A 36 29.75 14.49 6.97
CA PRO A 36 30.30 14.59 5.63
C PRO A 36 30.59 13.19 5.09
N SER A 37 29.90 12.80 4.01
CA SER A 37 30.01 11.45 3.48
C SER A 37 31.32 11.26 2.74
N ARG A 38 32.13 10.31 3.24
CA ARG A 38 33.11 9.53 2.46
C ARG A 38 32.57 9.28 1.05
N ILE A 39 33.41 9.41 0.03
CA ILE A 39 33.08 9.14 -1.38
C ILE A 39 32.53 7.70 -1.50
N GLN A 40 31.21 7.55 -1.45
CA GLN A 40 30.56 6.27 -1.65
C GLN A 40 30.60 5.96 -3.14
N ARG A 41 31.49 5.06 -3.55
CA ARG A 41 31.46 4.47 -4.90
C ARG A 41 30.39 3.37 -4.92
N GLY A 42 29.38 3.52 -5.78
CA GLY A 42 28.35 2.49 -6.01
C GLY A 42 26.93 3.03 -6.12
N ARG A 43 25.96 2.12 -6.34
CA ARG A 43 24.53 2.45 -6.37
C ARG A 43 24.08 2.90 -4.98
N VAL A 44 23.38 4.04 -4.91
CA VAL A 44 22.82 4.56 -3.65
C VAL A 44 21.88 3.52 -3.04
N PRO A 45 21.99 3.21 -1.74
CA PRO A 45 21.08 2.29 -1.09
C PRO A 45 19.63 2.76 -1.15
N ASN A 46 18.69 1.81 -1.31
CA ASN A 46 17.27 2.12 -1.26
C ASN A 46 16.86 2.66 0.12
N LYS A 47 15.81 3.51 0.15
CA LYS A 47 15.17 3.97 1.39
C LYS A 47 14.51 2.79 2.11
N ARG A 48 14.51 2.82 3.44
CA ARG A 48 14.02 1.73 4.29
C ARG A 48 13.15 2.28 5.41
N SER A 49 12.15 1.50 5.83
CA SER A 49 11.26 1.81 6.94
C SER A 49 11.19 0.60 7.87
N HIS A 50 11.36 0.84 9.17
CA HIS A 50 11.12 -0.19 10.18
C HIS A 50 9.62 -0.36 10.41
N TYR A 51 9.22 -1.56 10.86
CA TYR A 51 7.88 -1.75 11.41
C TYR A 51 7.75 -0.99 12.74
N LEU A 52 6.52 -0.76 13.20
CA LEU A 52 6.27 -0.22 14.54
C LEU A 52 6.81 -1.18 15.61
N SER A 53 7.20 -0.65 16.78
CA SER A 53 7.75 -1.46 17.89
C SER A 53 6.80 -2.55 18.38
N ALA A 54 5.49 -2.33 18.28
CA ALA A 54 4.47 -3.32 18.61
C ALA A 54 4.34 -4.48 17.59
N HIS A 55 4.96 -4.37 16.40
CA HIS A 55 4.84 -5.38 15.36
C HIS A 55 5.77 -6.59 15.65
N PRO A 56 5.30 -7.85 15.52
CA PRO A 56 6.11 -9.04 15.84
C PRO A 56 7.43 -9.14 15.08
N LYS A 57 7.54 -8.51 13.91
CA LYS A 57 8.75 -8.50 13.08
C LYS A 57 9.61 -7.25 13.23
N HIS A 58 9.32 -6.34 14.17
CA HIS A 58 10.05 -5.08 14.35
C HIS A 58 11.57 -5.24 14.36
N GLU A 59 12.07 -6.20 15.15
CA GLU A 59 13.51 -6.45 15.32
C GLU A 59 14.14 -7.33 14.25
N THR A 60 13.32 -7.97 13.42
CA THR A 60 13.77 -9.02 12.48
C THR A 60 13.67 -8.61 11.02
N HIS A 61 12.71 -7.75 10.67
CA HIS A 61 12.45 -7.36 9.29
C HIS A 61 12.19 -5.86 9.17
N ARG A 62 12.40 -5.34 7.97
CA ARG A 62 12.11 -3.96 7.57
C ARG A 62 11.52 -3.94 6.16
N ARG A 63 10.84 -2.85 5.81
CA ARG A 63 10.38 -2.61 4.44
C ARG A 63 11.43 -1.81 3.68
N VAL A 64 11.75 -2.26 2.48
CA VAL A 64 12.59 -1.54 1.52
C VAL A 64 11.68 -0.89 0.49
N ILE A 65 11.84 0.41 0.28
CA ILE A 65 11.11 1.17 -0.73
C ILE A 65 11.76 0.88 -2.09
N ARG A 66 10.94 0.46 -3.05
CA ARG A 66 11.39 0.24 -4.41
C ARG A 66 11.69 1.59 -5.08
N PRO A 67 12.75 1.67 -5.90
CA PRO A 67 12.93 2.82 -6.77
C PRO A 67 11.75 2.95 -7.75
N PRO A 68 11.48 4.16 -8.25
CA PRO A 68 10.51 4.34 -9.33
C PRO A 68 10.92 3.55 -10.59
N GLY A 69 9.95 3.16 -11.42
CA GLY A 69 10.17 2.44 -12.68
C GLY A 69 10.23 0.91 -12.57
N HIS A 70 10.07 0.35 -11.37
CA HIS A 70 9.95 -1.09 -11.17
C HIS A 70 8.49 -1.54 -11.37
N SER A 71 8.19 -2.22 -12.47
CA SER A 71 6.87 -2.84 -12.68
C SER A 71 6.69 -4.05 -11.78
N THR A 72 5.92 -3.90 -10.70
CA THR A 72 5.59 -4.98 -9.76
C THR A 72 4.11 -5.28 -9.88
N LEU A 73 3.77 -6.53 -10.23
CA LEU A 73 2.39 -6.99 -10.28
C LEU A 73 2.04 -7.66 -8.94
N PRO A 74 1.11 -7.11 -8.14
CA PRO A 74 0.70 -7.74 -6.90
C PRO A 74 -0.11 -9.01 -7.21
N ASN A 75 0.24 -10.11 -6.55
CA ASN A 75 -0.54 -11.33 -6.58
C ASN A 75 -1.46 -11.38 -5.35
N ILE A 76 -2.71 -10.96 -5.51
CA ILE A 76 -3.72 -10.97 -4.44
C ILE A 76 -4.43 -12.33 -4.47
N VAL A 77 -4.24 -13.11 -3.41
CA VAL A 77 -4.83 -14.45 -3.29
C VAL A 77 -6.24 -14.35 -2.72
N GLY A 78 -7.22 -14.95 -3.39
CA GLY A 78 -8.61 -15.01 -2.95
C GLY A 78 -9.61 -14.89 -4.10
N PRO A 79 -10.91 -14.82 -3.80
CA PRO A 79 -11.92 -14.40 -4.78
C PRO A 79 -11.55 -13.05 -5.37
N PHE A 80 -11.79 -12.88 -6.67
CA PHE A 80 -11.58 -11.59 -7.32
C PHE A 80 -12.62 -10.57 -6.82
N PHE A 81 -12.29 -9.27 -6.93
CA PHE A 81 -13.15 -8.17 -6.51
C PHE A 81 -14.54 -8.24 -7.13
N PRO A 82 -15.63 -7.89 -6.44
CA PRO A 82 -16.98 -7.93 -7.02
C PRO A 82 -17.14 -6.99 -8.22
N ASN A 83 -18.16 -7.26 -9.05
CA ASN A 83 -18.48 -6.43 -10.21
C ASN A 83 -19.22 -5.16 -9.78
N ALA A 84 -18.80 -3.98 -10.26
CA ALA A 84 -19.47 -2.73 -9.93
C ALA A 84 -20.89 -2.61 -10.51
N LYS A 85 -21.19 -3.36 -11.57
CA LYS A 85 -22.49 -3.34 -12.27
C LYS A 85 -23.56 -4.22 -11.60
N GLU A 86 -23.19 -5.01 -10.60
CA GLU A 86 -24.10 -5.94 -9.94
C GLU A 86 -24.63 -5.34 -8.63
N GLU A 87 -25.93 -4.97 -8.63
CA GLU A 87 -26.61 -4.30 -7.52
C GLU A 87 -26.53 -5.09 -6.19
N SER A 88 -26.55 -6.42 -6.27
CA SER A 88 -26.47 -7.31 -5.10
C SER A 88 -25.12 -7.22 -4.36
N THR A 89 -24.07 -6.73 -5.03
CA THR A 89 -22.69 -6.70 -4.49
C THR A 89 -22.07 -5.30 -4.45
N GLU A 90 -22.83 -4.24 -4.72
CA GLU A 90 -22.31 -2.87 -4.82
C GLU A 90 -21.56 -2.41 -3.56
N ASP A 91 -22.10 -2.66 -2.38
CA ASP A 91 -21.46 -2.24 -1.13
C ASP A 91 -20.19 -3.04 -0.86
N LEU A 92 -20.17 -4.32 -1.23
CA LEU A 92 -18.96 -5.14 -1.12
C LEU A 92 -17.90 -4.67 -2.11
N TYR A 93 -18.29 -4.29 -3.33
CA TYR A 93 -17.40 -3.68 -4.31
C TYR A 93 -16.77 -2.40 -3.75
N ARG A 94 -17.59 -1.45 -3.29
CA ARG A 94 -17.14 -0.17 -2.72
C ARG A 94 -16.20 -0.39 -1.52
N ALA A 95 -16.60 -1.26 -0.59
CA ALA A 95 -15.78 -1.61 0.56
C ALA A 95 -14.44 -2.22 0.15
N SER A 96 -14.42 -3.09 -0.88
CA SER A 96 -13.20 -3.75 -1.35
C SER A 96 -12.24 -2.76 -2.02
N ILE A 97 -12.75 -1.83 -2.84
CA ILE A 97 -11.92 -0.79 -3.47
C ILE A 97 -11.35 0.14 -2.41
N LEU A 98 -12.16 0.60 -1.46
CA LEU A 98 -11.68 1.43 -0.35
C LEU A 98 -10.63 0.69 0.49
N ALA A 99 -10.87 -0.58 0.83
CA ALA A 99 -9.91 -1.38 1.56
C ALA A 99 -8.59 -1.57 0.79
N LEU A 100 -8.62 -1.57 -0.54
CA LEU A 100 -7.43 -1.74 -1.39
C LEU A 100 -6.65 -0.42 -1.60
N LEU A 101 -7.36 0.68 -1.83
CA LEU A 101 -6.78 1.92 -2.37
C LEU A 101 -6.88 3.12 -1.43
N HIS A 102 -7.78 3.10 -0.45
CA HIS A 102 -7.78 4.13 0.58
C HIS A 102 -6.62 3.87 1.56
N PRO A 103 -5.87 4.88 2.01
CA PRO A 103 -4.96 4.73 3.14
C PRO A 103 -5.75 4.53 4.44
N TRP A 104 -5.58 3.41 5.14
CA TRP A 104 -6.25 3.15 6.41
C TRP A 104 -5.37 2.33 7.35
N ARG A 105 -5.57 2.51 8.66
CA ARG A 105 -4.95 1.68 9.72
C ARG A 105 -6.00 0.98 10.56
N SER A 106 -7.20 1.53 10.60
CA SER A 106 -8.39 1.01 11.26
C SER A 106 -9.56 1.03 10.29
N LEU A 107 -10.62 0.28 10.61
CA LEU A 107 -11.85 0.28 9.80
C LEU A 107 -12.55 1.64 9.83
N GLU A 108 -12.32 2.45 10.87
CA GLU A 108 -12.90 3.79 11.01
C GLU A 108 -12.34 4.76 9.98
N ASP A 109 -11.10 4.52 9.49
CA ASP A 109 -10.49 5.34 8.43
C ASP A 109 -11.11 5.06 7.05
N ILE A 110 -11.70 3.86 6.86
CA ILE A 110 -12.38 3.49 5.60
C ILE A 110 -13.76 4.16 5.52
N LYS A 111 -14.50 4.13 6.64
CA LYS A 111 -15.87 4.65 6.71
C LYS A 111 -16.18 5.03 8.15
N SER A 112 -16.69 6.25 8.36
CA SER A 112 -17.25 6.63 9.65
C SER A 112 -18.47 5.77 10.00
N GLN A 113 -18.79 5.64 11.29
CA GLN A 113 -19.94 4.86 11.74
C GLN A 113 -21.26 5.36 11.13
N GLN A 114 -21.35 6.65 10.83
CA GLN A 114 -22.54 7.31 10.29
C GLN A 114 -22.58 7.33 8.76
N ASP A 115 -21.44 7.08 8.09
CA ASP A 115 -21.36 7.15 6.63
C ASP A 115 -21.86 5.86 5.98
N THR A 116 -22.28 5.95 4.72
CA THR A 116 -22.52 4.76 3.88
C THR A 116 -21.25 4.44 3.06
N PHE A 117 -21.12 3.20 2.59
CA PHE A 117 -20.03 2.86 1.68
C PHE A 117 -20.08 3.66 0.38
N LEU A 118 -21.28 4.03 -0.09
CA LEU A 118 -21.46 4.93 -1.22
C LEU A 118 -20.85 6.31 -0.95
N THR A 119 -21.16 6.92 0.19
CA THR A 119 -20.62 8.25 0.56
C THR A 119 -19.10 8.22 0.66
N ALA A 120 -18.54 7.24 1.37
CA ALA A 120 -17.10 7.09 1.52
C ALA A 120 -16.39 6.85 0.17
N PHE A 121 -16.99 6.01 -0.67
CA PHE A 121 -16.47 5.72 -2.01
C PHE A 121 -16.48 6.95 -2.91
N ASN A 122 -17.56 7.74 -2.93
CA ASN A 122 -17.63 8.96 -3.72
C ASN A 122 -16.58 9.98 -3.26
N ASN A 123 -16.42 10.17 -1.95
CA ASN A 123 -15.39 11.05 -1.38
C ASN A 123 -13.97 10.59 -1.76
N PHE A 124 -13.74 9.28 -1.83
CA PHE A 124 -12.48 8.72 -2.30
C PHE A 124 -12.28 8.98 -3.79
N MET A 125 -13.29 8.73 -4.64
CA MET A 125 -13.21 8.93 -6.09
C MET A 125 -12.89 10.38 -6.47
N GLU A 126 -13.38 11.36 -5.70
CA GLU A 126 -13.06 12.78 -5.90
C GLU A 126 -11.58 13.10 -5.65
N LYS A 127 -10.89 12.30 -4.83
CA LYS A 127 -9.49 12.49 -4.41
C LYS A 127 -8.54 11.46 -5.01
N ALA A 128 -9.07 10.46 -5.72
CA ALA A 128 -8.32 9.33 -6.23
C ALA A 128 -7.27 9.81 -7.24
N SER A 129 -6.07 9.25 -7.14
CA SER A 129 -5.01 9.54 -8.10
C SER A 129 -5.28 8.85 -9.43
N PRO A 130 -4.67 9.29 -10.54
CA PRO A 130 -4.78 8.57 -11.81
C PRO A 130 -4.38 7.08 -11.71
N ALA A 131 -3.38 6.76 -10.89
CA ALA A 131 -2.95 5.38 -10.67
C ALA A 131 -4.02 4.55 -9.96
N ASP A 132 -4.75 5.13 -9.01
CA ASP A 132 -5.87 4.44 -8.34
C ASP A 132 -7.00 4.17 -9.33
N LEU A 133 -7.32 5.15 -10.19
CA LEU A 133 -8.33 5.01 -11.23
C LEU A 133 -7.95 3.93 -12.25
N ASP A 134 -6.68 3.83 -12.63
CA ASP A 134 -6.19 2.77 -13.52
C ASP A 134 -6.38 1.38 -12.91
N VAL A 135 -6.14 1.22 -11.60
CA VAL A 135 -6.40 -0.04 -10.89
C VAL A 135 -7.89 -0.37 -10.88
N ILE A 136 -8.76 0.61 -10.60
CA ILE A 136 -10.22 0.43 -10.61
C ILE A 136 -10.70 0.02 -12.01
N CYS A 137 -10.24 0.71 -13.06
CA CYS A 137 -10.52 0.38 -14.44
C CYS A 137 -10.08 -1.04 -14.78
N GLY A 138 -8.88 -1.45 -14.36
CA GLY A 138 -8.37 -2.80 -14.55
C GLY A 138 -9.24 -3.87 -13.88
N ILE A 139 -9.75 -3.60 -12.68
CA ILE A 139 -10.68 -4.50 -11.98
C ILE A 139 -12.00 -4.65 -12.75
N GLN A 140 -12.57 -3.57 -13.28
CA GLN A 140 -13.81 -3.64 -14.07
C GLN A 140 -13.58 -4.30 -15.43
N TYR A 141 -12.42 -4.04 -16.05
CA TYR A 141 -12.06 -4.61 -17.35
C TYR A 141 -12.02 -6.14 -17.32
N TYR A 142 -11.60 -6.75 -16.21
CA TYR A 142 -11.69 -8.21 -16.01
C TYR A 142 -13.10 -8.75 -16.27
N TYR A 143 -14.14 -8.05 -15.79
CA TYR A 143 -15.53 -8.44 -16.00
C TYR A 143 -16.02 -8.17 -17.41
N ASP A 144 -15.60 -7.06 -18.02
CA ASP A 144 -15.94 -6.76 -19.41
C ASP A 144 -15.38 -7.84 -20.35
N CYS A 145 -14.15 -8.31 -20.12
CA CYS A 145 -13.58 -9.45 -20.85
C CYS A 145 -14.31 -10.76 -20.55
N ARG A 146 -14.64 -11.03 -19.29
CA ARG A 146 -15.31 -12.26 -18.88
C ARG A 146 -16.71 -12.38 -19.46
N ASN A 147 -17.45 -11.27 -19.57
CA ASN A 147 -18.80 -11.25 -20.12
C ASN A 147 -18.83 -11.26 -21.66
N ALA A 148 -17.73 -10.91 -22.32
CA ALA A 148 -17.61 -10.89 -23.77
C ALA A 148 -17.14 -12.24 -24.37
N ALA A 149 -16.72 -13.20 -23.53
CA ALA A 149 -16.28 -14.53 -23.92
C ALA A 149 -17.40 -15.56 -23.81
#